data_AF-A0A1G8F2X3-F1
#
_entry.id   AF-A0A1G8F2X3-F1
#
_cell.length_a   1.000
_cell.length_b   1.000
_cell.length_c   1.000
_cell.angle_alpha   90.00
_cell.angle_beta   90.00
_cell.angle_gamma   90.00
#
_symmetry.space_group_name_H-M   'P 1'
#
loop_
_entity.id
_entity.type
_entity.pdbx_description
1 polymer ?
#
loop_
_entity_poly.entity_id
_entity_poly.type
_entity_poly.pdbx_seq_one_letter_code
_entity_poly.pdbx_strand_id
1 'polypeptide(L)'
;MGSTEALGTGVEAAGEPEDGRTAAEQARRARQAPPVERAEPTVRGPRRFLLQDLGQTDFGLRRFKLRPQEARSGLEEAGRSFLSGFNALISRRTETIEDFREDLRGFAFEGAGMAAAVLDLVTLTGGRHVRELLNGPAARYPHLVHVGIGWGYARMRARPMWGIKTAHPLLRWLAHDGYGFHQGFFATDATVGAQRRPRTMSRAHRALVDQGLGRMLWFHECAGPDDVAARIAEFPPGRRADLWSGVGLASTYAGQCDAEGLAALAAHAAADGCRAHLAQGGVFACSARIRSGIVPPHTAEAAPVLCGVEVDEAASWADESLAALGESPASHDDYQAWRAGIRRAWARGDKTRPDV
;
A
#
# COMPACT_ATOMS: atom_id res chain seq x y z
N MET A 1 24.50 0.43 80.22
CA MET A 1 23.78 1.18 79.16
C MET A 1 24.72 2.22 78.61
N GLY A 2 25.14 2.04 77.35
CA GLY A 2 25.69 3.06 76.44
C GLY A 2 27.06 3.66 76.77
N SER A 3 28.14 3.04 76.28
CA SER A 3 29.42 3.70 76.02
C SER A 3 30.16 2.97 74.88
N THR A 4 31.14 3.65 74.29
CA THR A 4 32.05 3.34 73.15
C THR A 4 31.50 3.68 71.76
N GLU A 5 31.86 4.81 71.15
CA GLU A 5 33.17 5.26 70.59
C GLU A 5 33.64 4.41 69.40
N ALA A 6 33.73 5.04 68.21
CA ALA A 6 35.01 5.50 67.61
C ALA A 6 34.98 5.51 66.07
N LEU A 7 35.43 6.63 65.49
CA LEU A 7 36.18 6.78 64.21
C LEU A 7 35.43 6.37 62.91
N GLY A 8 35.57 6.96 61.73
CA GLY A 8 36.48 7.93 61.13
C GLY A 8 36.28 7.83 59.60
N THR A 9 36.35 8.96 58.91
CA THR A 9 36.57 9.21 57.45
C THR A 9 36.59 8.06 56.43
N GLY A 10 35.85 8.21 55.31
CA GLY A 10 36.08 7.56 54.01
C GLY A 10 35.35 8.35 52.90
N VAL A 11 36.04 9.12 52.06
CA VAL A 11 36.62 8.74 50.74
C VAL A 11 35.58 8.16 49.78
N GLU A 12 35.18 8.99 48.81
CA GLU A 12 34.43 8.61 47.61
C GLU A 12 35.19 7.56 46.81
N ALA A 13 34.52 6.44 46.52
CA ALA A 13 34.98 5.44 45.56
C ALA A 13 33.99 5.37 44.38
N ALA A 14 34.58 5.40 43.19
CA ALA A 14 33.93 5.30 41.89
C ALA A 14 33.06 4.04 41.76
N GLY A 15 31.87 4.20 41.17
CA GLY A 15 31.02 3.09 40.74
C GLY A 15 31.48 2.52 39.40
N GLU A 16 31.65 1.20 39.36
CA GLU A 16 31.98 0.38 38.20
C GLU A 16 30.87 0.35 37.13
N PRO A 17 31.19 0.04 35.86
CA PRO A 17 30.21 0.03 34.77
C PRO A 17 29.40 -1.28 34.72
N GLU A 18 28.07 -1.14 34.57
CA GLU A 18 27.15 -2.27 34.36
C GLU A 18 27.35 -2.98 33.01
N ASP A 19 26.99 -4.26 33.03
CA ASP A 19 27.58 -5.37 32.29
C ASP A 19 26.95 -5.62 30.90
N GLY A 20 27.70 -5.27 29.85
CA GLY A 20 27.36 -5.52 28.43
C GLY A 20 27.32 -7.01 28.01
N ARG A 21 27.63 -7.95 28.90
CA ARG A 21 27.56 -9.40 28.59
C ARG A 21 26.14 -9.95 28.62
N THR A 22 25.24 -9.35 29.40
CA THR A 22 23.84 -9.81 29.54
C THR A 22 23.01 -9.57 28.28
N ALA A 23 23.18 -8.44 27.59
CA ALA A 23 22.47 -8.13 26.35
C ALA A 23 22.88 -9.04 25.18
N ALA A 24 24.17 -9.37 25.09
CA ALA A 24 24.70 -10.27 24.07
C ALA A 24 24.20 -11.72 24.26
N GLU A 25 24.09 -12.19 25.51
CA GLU A 25 23.52 -13.51 25.81
C GLU A 25 22.01 -13.58 25.58
N GLN A 26 21.28 -12.50 25.86
CA GLN A 26 19.85 -12.39 25.52
C GLN A 26 19.62 -12.39 24.01
N ALA A 27 20.45 -11.67 23.25
CA ALA A 27 20.41 -11.67 21.78
C ALA A 27 20.77 -13.04 21.19
N ARG A 28 21.68 -13.79 21.82
CA ARG A 28 22.05 -15.15 21.41
C ARG A 28 20.95 -16.17 21.72
N ARG A 29 20.26 -16.05 22.86
CA ARG A 29 19.09 -16.87 23.20
C ARG A 29 17.91 -16.61 22.27
N ALA A 30 17.67 -15.36 21.87
CA ALA A 30 16.63 -15.01 20.90
C ALA A 30 16.92 -15.61 19.51
N ARG A 31 18.20 -15.75 19.11
CA ARG A 31 18.62 -16.40 17.86
C ARG A 31 18.61 -17.93 17.89
N GLN A 32 18.57 -18.53 19.08
CA GLN A 32 18.60 -19.99 19.28
C GLN A 32 17.25 -20.57 19.73
N ALA A 33 16.22 -19.75 19.87
CA ALA A 33 14.87 -20.23 20.10
C ALA A 33 14.45 -21.12 18.90
N PRO A 34 13.99 -22.36 19.14
CA PRO A 34 13.45 -23.18 18.05
C PRO A 34 12.30 -22.42 17.39
N PRO A 35 12.06 -22.63 16.08
CA PRO A 35 10.89 -22.03 15.44
C PRO A 35 9.66 -22.41 16.26
N VAL A 36 8.91 -21.42 16.75
CA VAL A 36 7.59 -21.70 17.29
C VAL A 36 6.82 -22.33 16.14
N GLU A 37 6.58 -23.64 16.25
CA GLU A 37 5.82 -24.41 15.29
C GLU A 37 4.39 -23.86 15.34
N ARG A 38 4.12 -22.84 14.52
CA ARG A 38 2.80 -22.23 14.39
C ARG A 38 1.93 -23.30 13.76
N ALA A 39 1.09 -23.94 14.57
CA ALA A 39 0.08 -24.89 14.10
C ALA A 39 -0.63 -24.32 12.89
N GLU A 40 -0.54 -25.02 11.76
CA GLU A 40 -1.21 -24.61 10.53
C GLU A 40 -2.70 -24.42 10.83
N PRO A 41 -3.33 -23.33 10.38
CA PRO A 41 -4.76 -23.18 10.53
C PRO A 41 -5.46 -24.36 9.87
N THR A 42 -6.09 -25.22 10.67
CA THR A 42 -7.03 -26.20 10.13
C THR A 42 -8.30 -25.46 9.70
N VAL A 43 -8.26 -24.81 8.53
CA VAL A 43 -9.45 -24.28 7.87
C VAL A 43 -10.29 -25.48 7.42
N ARG A 44 -11.40 -25.71 8.11
CA ARG A 44 -12.32 -26.81 7.80
C ARG A 44 -13.31 -26.39 6.71
N GLY A 45 -13.76 -27.37 5.93
CA GLY A 45 -14.81 -27.20 4.93
C GLY A 45 -14.35 -26.51 3.63
N PRO A 46 -15.29 -26.01 2.80
CA PRO A 46 -14.99 -25.54 1.44
C PRO A 46 -14.09 -24.30 1.39
N ARG A 47 -13.97 -23.55 2.50
CA ARG A 47 -13.08 -22.39 2.62
C ARG A 47 -11.61 -22.74 2.43
N ARG A 48 -11.20 -23.98 2.71
CA ARG A 48 -9.82 -24.45 2.50
C ARG A 48 -9.37 -24.26 1.05
N PHE A 49 -10.26 -24.47 0.09
CA PHE A 49 -9.96 -24.32 -1.35
C PHE A 49 -9.78 -22.86 -1.79
N LEU A 50 -10.12 -21.89 -0.93
CA LEU A 50 -9.87 -20.48 -1.20
C LEU A 50 -8.50 -20.03 -0.73
N LEU A 51 -7.80 -20.77 0.14
CA LEU A 51 -6.50 -20.38 0.65
C LEU A 51 -5.50 -20.14 -0.50
N GLN A 52 -4.69 -19.09 -0.34
CA GLN A 52 -3.68 -18.69 -1.30
C GLN A 52 -2.31 -19.24 -0.89
N ASP A 53 -1.60 -19.80 -1.85
CA ASP A 53 -0.17 -20.07 -1.73
C ASP A 53 0.61 -18.75 -1.72
N LEU A 54 1.42 -18.54 -0.68
CA LEU A 54 2.25 -17.35 -0.52
C LEU A 54 3.39 -17.27 -1.53
N GLY A 55 3.83 -18.40 -2.10
CA GLY A 55 4.86 -18.43 -3.14
C GLY A 55 4.46 -17.66 -4.40
N GLN A 56 3.16 -17.40 -4.60
CA GLN A 56 2.63 -16.64 -5.72
C GLN A 56 3.14 -15.19 -5.80
N THR A 57 3.77 -14.65 -4.76
CA THR A 57 4.33 -13.29 -4.77
C THR A 57 5.80 -13.23 -5.14
N ASP A 58 6.45 -14.36 -5.38
CA ASP A 58 7.85 -14.44 -5.82
C ASP A 58 8.01 -13.81 -7.21
N PHE A 59 8.95 -12.86 -7.31
CA PHE A 59 9.16 -12.10 -8.54
C PHE A 59 9.75 -12.97 -9.66
N GLY A 60 10.55 -13.99 -9.31
CA GLY A 60 11.06 -14.96 -10.27
C GLY A 60 9.95 -15.77 -10.92
N LEU A 61 9.02 -16.31 -10.12
CA LEU A 61 7.82 -17.01 -10.60
C LEU A 61 6.93 -16.09 -11.45
N ARG A 62 6.86 -14.80 -11.11
CA ARG A 62 6.12 -13.79 -11.88
C ARG A 62 6.85 -13.29 -13.12
N ARG A 63 8.14 -13.62 -13.27
CA ARG A 63 9.02 -13.08 -14.32
C ARG A 63 9.09 -11.55 -14.30
N PHE A 64 9.01 -10.96 -13.11
CA PHE A 64 9.26 -9.53 -12.89
C PHE A 64 10.76 -9.26 -12.91
N LYS A 65 11.13 -7.98 -13.00
CA LYS A 65 12.53 -7.59 -12.95
C LYS A 65 13.15 -7.95 -11.60
N LEU A 66 14.37 -8.47 -11.63
CA LEU A 66 15.15 -8.77 -10.43
C LEU A 66 16.23 -7.69 -10.27
N ARG A 67 16.10 -6.86 -9.23
CA ARG A 67 17.05 -5.78 -8.85
C ARG A 67 17.75 -6.16 -7.52
N PRO A 68 18.59 -5.29 -6.89
CA PRO A 68 19.22 -5.59 -5.60
C PRO A 68 18.24 -6.13 -4.56
N GLN A 69 18.78 -6.95 -3.67
CA GLN A 69 18.00 -7.84 -2.82
C GLN A 69 17.06 -7.08 -1.88
N GLU A 70 17.41 -5.87 -1.46
CA GLU A 70 16.70 -5.06 -0.49
C GLU A 70 15.33 -4.63 -1.03
N ALA A 71 15.30 -3.94 -2.17
CA ALA A 71 14.07 -3.46 -2.80
C ALA A 71 13.14 -4.64 -3.16
N ARG A 72 13.70 -5.72 -3.71
CA ARG A 72 12.94 -6.92 -4.03
C ARG A 72 12.30 -7.53 -2.79
N SER A 73 13.07 -7.71 -1.72
CA SER A 73 12.61 -8.34 -0.48
C SER A 73 11.46 -7.54 0.15
N GLY A 74 11.51 -6.21 0.12
CA GLY A 74 10.44 -5.35 0.62
C GLY A 74 9.15 -5.46 -0.20
N LEU A 75 9.24 -5.46 -1.54
CA LEU A 75 8.06 -5.63 -2.39
C LEU A 75 7.45 -7.05 -2.31
N GLU A 76 8.29 -8.08 -2.23
CA GLU A 76 7.86 -9.47 -2.02
C GLU A 76 7.24 -9.65 -0.63
N GLU A 77 7.76 -8.95 0.40
CA GLU A 77 7.17 -8.93 1.75
C GLU A 77 5.80 -8.25 1.78
N ALA A 78 5.61 -7.15 1.04
CA ALA A 78 4.31 -6.52 0.85
C ALA A 78 3.31 -7.50 0.20
N GLY A 79 3.73 -8.20 -0.86
CA GLY A 79 2.92 -9.23 -1.52
C GLY A 79 2.57 -10.41 -0.59
N ARG A 80 3.53 -10.93 0.16
CA ARG A 80 3.30 -12.01 1.16
C ARG A 80 2.33 -11.56 2.25
N SER A 81 2.44 -10.31 2.70
CA SER A 81 1.53 -9.73 3.69
C SER A 81 0.10 -9.65 3.16
N PHE A 82 -0.07 -9.24 1.90
CA PHE A 82 -1.36 -9.29 1.21
C PHE A 82 -1.98 -10.70 1.21
N LEU A 83 -1.25 -11.71 0.74
CA LEU A 83 -1.81 -13.07 0.68
C LEU A 83 -2.04 -13.68 2.07
N SER A 84 -1.22 -13.31 3.05
CA SER A 84 -1.40 -13.72 4.45
C SER A 84 -2.66 -13.12 5.05
N GLY A 85 -2.94 -11.83 4.80
CA GLY A 85 -4.18 -11.19 5.24
C GLY A 85 -5.44 -11.76 4.56
N PHE A 86 -5.33 -12.14 3.27
CA PHE A 86 -6.38 -12.92 2.59
C PHE A 86 -6.66 -14.23 3.35
N ASN A 87 -5.59 -14.99 3.64
CA ASN A 87 -5.70 -16.28 4.34
C ASN A 87 -6.22 -16.13 5.78
N ALA A 88 -5.82 -15.06 6.48
CA ALA A 88 -6.30 -14.72 7.80
C ALA A 88 -7.83 -14.54 7.80
N LEU A 89 -8.38 -13.80 6.84
CA LEU A 89 -9.84 -13.61 6.74
C LEU A 89 -10.58 -14.91 6.38
N ILE A 90 -10.07 -15.70 5.42
CA ILE A 90 -10.65 -17.01 5.09
C ILE A 90 -10.68 -17.93 6.30
N SER A 91 -9.61 -17.92 7.09
CA SER A 91 -9.43 -18.71 8.31
C SER A 91 -10.19 -18.17 9.52
N ARG A 92 -10.86 -17.01 9.39
CA ARG A 92 -11.50 -16.29 10.51
C ARG A 92 -10.53 -15.92 11.64
N ARG A 93 -9.32 -15.53 11.27
CA ARG A 93 -8.25 -15.09 12.18
C ARG A 93 -7.75 -13.69 11.84
N THR A 94 -8.66 -12.77 11.52
CA THR A 94 -8.31 -11.41 11.09
C THR A 94 -7.53 -10.63 12.15
N GLU A 95 -7.69 -10.99 13.43
CA GLU A 95 -6.92 -10.47 14.56
C GLU A 95 -5.41 -10.68 14.41
N THR A 96 -4.99 -11.75 13.71
CA THR A 96 -3.56 -12.02 13.46
C THR A 96 -2.91 -11.03 12.48
N ILE A 97 -3.71 -10.18 11.82
CA ILE A 97 -3.17 -9.10 10.97
C ILE A 97 -2.45 -8.05 11.82
N GLU A 98 -2.84 -7.86 13.09
CA GLU A 98 -2.16 -6.92 13.99
C GLU A 98 -0.75 -7.36 14.37
N ASP A 99 -0.41 -8.65 14.20
CA ASP A 99 0.94 -9.18 14.45
C ASP A 99 1.95 -8.79 13.36
N PHE A 100 1.49 -8.23 12.23
CA PHE A 100 2.37 -7.75 11.17
C PHE A 100 3.05 -6.44 11.58
N ARG A 101 4.24 -6.20 11.03
CA ARG A 101 4.90 -4.89 11.08
C ARG A 101 3.92 -3.81 10.59
N GLU A 102 3.86 -2.68 11.28
CA GLU A 102 2.81 -1.68 11.10
C GLU A 102 2.69 -1.18 9.65
N ASP A 103 3.82 -0.98 8.97
CA ASP A 103 3.90 -0.58 7.57
C ASP A 103 3.28 -1.60 6.61
N LEU A 104 3.22 -2.88 6.99
CA LEU A 104 2.71 -4.00 6.20
C LEU A 104 1.23 -4.32 6.43
N ARG A 105 0.65 -3.87 7.56
CA ARG A 105 -0.76 -4.16 7.93
C ARG A 105 -1.74 -3.71 6.86
N GLY A 106 -1.47 -2.58 6.20
CA GLY A 106 -2.29 -2.09 5.10
C GLY A 106 -2.39 -3.07 3.92
N PHE A 107 -1.28 -3.73 3.54
CA PHE A 107 -1.30 -4.77 2.52
C PHE A 107 -2.08 -6.00 2.97
N ALA A 108 -1.92 -6.42 4.23
CA ALA A 108 -2.69 -7.52 4.79
C ALA A 108 -4.20 -7.23 4.80
N PHE A 109 -4.62 -6.01 5.15
CA PHE A 109 -6.03 -5.61 5.06
C PHE A 109 -6.54 -5.44 3.62
N GLU A 110 -5.67 -5.09 2.66
CA GLU A 110 -6.01 -5.16 1.24
C GLU A 110 -6.37 -6.61 0.83
N GLY A 111 -5.53 -7.58 1.22
CA GLY A 111 -5.79 -8.99 0.97
C GLY A 111 -7.02 -9.53 1.71
N ALA A 112 -7.27 -9.10 2.95
CA ALA A 112 -8.50 -9.39 3.67
C ALA A 112 -9.73 -8.83 2.94
N GLY A 113 -9.63 -7.63 2.36
CA GLY A 113 -10.65 -7.03 1.51
C GLY A 113 -10.95 -7.87 0.27
N MET A 114 -9.91 -8.40 -0.38
CA MET A 114 -10.05 -9.35 -1.49
C MET A 114 -10.79 -10.62 -1.05
N ALA A 115 -10.39 -11.23 0.07
CA ALA A 115 -11.05 -12.43 0.60
C ALA A 115 -12.52 -12.18 0.93
N ALA A 116 -12.85 -11.02 1.52
CA ALA A 116 -14.21 -10.65 1.87
C ALA A 116 -15.08 -10.51 0.61
N ALA A 117 -14.56 -9.85 -0.43
CA ALA A 117 -15.25 -9.71 -1.71
C ALA A 117 -15.44 -11.07 -2.42
N VAL A 118 -14.43 -11.95 -2.40
CA VAL A 118 -14.56 -13.32 -2.96
C VAL A 118 -15.64 -14.10 -2.23
N LEU A 119 -15.66 -14.06 -0.90
CA LEU A 119 -16.72 -14.70 -0.12
C LEU A 119 -18.09 -14.11 -0.49
N ASP A 120 -18.23 -12.78 -0.51
CA ASP A 120 -19.50 -12.14 -0.86
C ASP A 120 -20.03 -12.52 -2.25
N LEU A 121 -19.13 -12.71 -3.22
CA LEU A 121 -19.49 -13.16 -4.57
C LEU A 121 -19.87 -14.64 -4.62
N VAL A 122 -19.13 -15.51 -3.91
CA VAL A 122 -19.38 -16.96 -3.92
C VAL A 122 -20.60 -17.34 -3.09
N THR A 123 -20.86 -16.64 -1.98
CA THR A 123 -22.00 -16.91 -1.09
C THR A 123 -23.20 -15.99 -1.35
N LEU A 124 -23.13 -15.10 -2.34
CA LEU A 124 -24.19 -14.16 -2.72
C LEU A 124 -24.72 -13.33 -1.54
N THR A 125 -23.85 -12.96 -0.59
CA THR A 125 -24.22 -12.30 0.66
C THR A 125 -24.38 -10.78 0.55
N GLY A 126 -24.27 -10.22 -0.66
CA GLY A 126 -24.55 -8.81 -0.93
C GLY A 126 -23.63 -7.84 -0.20
N GLY A 127 -22.33 -8.15 -0.11
CA GLY A 127 -21.34 -7.26 0.53
C GLY A 127 -21.34 -7.34 2.07
N ARG A 128 -21.88 -8.41 2.66
CA ARG A 128 -21.92 -8.56 4.12
C ARG A 128 -20.51 -8.64 4.70
N HIS A 129 -19.66 -9.49 4.14
CA HIS A 129 -18.30 -9.71 4.66
C HIS A 129 -17.44 -8.46 4.51
N VAL A 130 -17.58 -7.74 3.39
CA VAL A 130 -16.89 -6.45 3.22
C VAL A 130 -17.37 -5.42 4.26
N ARG A 131 -18.67 -5.33 4.54
CA ARG A 131 -19.20 -4.40 5.55
C ARG A 131 -18.74 -4.75 6.96
N GLU A 132 -18.75 -6.04 7.31
CA GLU A 132 -18.23 -6.53 8.60
C GLU A 132 -16.74 -6.18 8.76
N LEU A 133 -15.94 -6.36 7.72
CA LEU A 133 -14.52 -6.02 7.72
C LEU A 133 -14.29 -4.51 7.91
N LEU A 134 -15.01 -3.68 7.14
CA LEU A 134 -14.90 -2.21 7.18
C LEU A 134 -15.40 -1.60 8.49
N ASN A 135 -16.44 -2.18 9.10
CA ASN A 135 -16.98 -1.72 10.38
C ASN A 135 -16.25 -2.31 11.59
N GLY A 136 -15.32 -3.25 11.36
CA GLY A 136 -14.57 -3.95 12.39
C GLY A 136 -13.06 -3.73 12.22
N PRO A 137 -12.26 -4.79 12.06
CA PRO A 137 -10.81 -4.72 12.19
C PRO A 137 -10.14 -3.83 11.13
N ALA A 138 -10.78 -3.62 9.96
CA ALA A 138 -10.22 -2.78 8.90
C ALA A 138 -10.78 -1.34 8.89
N ALA A 139 -11.41 -0.85 9.97
CA ALA A 139 -12.00 0.49 10.03
C ALA A 139 -11.01 1.63 9.72
N ARG A 140 -9.72 1.40 9.99
CA ARG A 140 -8.61 2.33 9.69
C ARG A 140 -8.02 2.18 8.29
N TYR A 141 -8.42 1.14 7.55
CA TYR A 141 -7.88 0.81 6.23
C TYR A 141 -8.93 0.82 5.09
N PRO A 142 -9.87 1.78 5.04
CA PRO A 142 -10.95 1.75 4.06
C PRO A 142 -10.40 1.81 2.63
N HIS A 143 -9.37 2.63 2.35
CA HIS A 143 -8.75 2.71 1.02
C HIS A 143 -8.25 1.34 0.53
N LEU A 144 -7.49 0.63 1.38
CA LEU A 144 -6.89 -0.66 1.05
C LEU A 144 -7.96 -1.74 0.90
N VAL A 145 -8.98 -1.77 1.76
CA VAL A 145 -10.09 -2.73 1.59
C VAL A 145 -10.81 -2.53 0.26
N HIS A 146 -11.03 -1.29 -0.19
CA HIS A 146 -11.67 -1.03 -1.49
C HIS A 146 -10.81 -1.45 -2.68
N VAL A 147 -9.50 -1.28 -2.59
CA VAL A 147 -8.57 -1.83 -3.57
C VAL A 147 -8.69 -3.37 -3.58
N GLY A 148 -8.65 -4.00 -2.41
CA GLY A 148 -8.80 -5.45 -2.26
C GLY A 148 -10.09 -6.00 -2.89
N ILE A 149 -11.21 -5.30 -2.75
CA ILE A 149 -12.47 -5.66 -3.43
C ILE A 149 -12.24 -5.81 -4.94
N GLY A 150 -11.50 -4.88 -5.55
CA GLY A 150 -11.13 -4.92 -6.96
C GLY A 150 -10.42 -6.19 -7.39
N TRP A 151 -9.45 -6.64 -6.59
CA TRP A 151 -8.78 -7.92 -6.78
C TRP A 151 -9.76 -9.09 -6.72
N GLY A 152 -10.71 -9.07 -5.78
CA GLY A 152 -11.72 -10.12 -5.63
C GLY A 152 -12.57 -10.26 -6.89
N TYR A 153 -13.06 -9.13 -7.44
CA TYR A 153 -13.78 -9.13 -8.71
C TYR A 153 -12.93 -9.62 -9.88
N ALA A 154 -11.68 -9.17 -9.98
CA ALA A 154 -10.76 -9.59 -11.04
C ALA A 154 -10.51 -11.10 -11.02
N ARG A 155 -10.26 -11.67 -9.83
CA ARG A 155 -10.10 -13.12 -9.63
C ARG A 155 -11.33 -13.90 -10.06
N MET A 156 -12.53 -13.39 -9.74
CA MET A 156 -13.80 -14.01 -10.15
C MET A 156 -14.18 -13.73 -11.60
N ARG A 157 -13.31 -13.04 -12.37
CA ARG A 157 -13.55 -12.62 -13.77
C ARG A 157 -14.84 -11.80 -13.92
N ALA A 158 -15.25 -11.13 -12.85
CA ALA A 158 -16.40 -10.26 -12.78
C ALA A 158 -15.97 -8.79 -12.84
N ARG A 159 -16.90 -7.89 -13.17
CA ARG A 159 -16.62 -6.44 -13.08
C ARG A 159 -16.96 -5.95 -11.69
N PRO A 160 -16.17 -5.05 -11.10
CA PRO A 160 -16.58 -4.34 -9.90
C PRO A 160 -17.98 -3.75 -10.11
N MET A 161 -18.98 -4.28 -9.40
CA MET A 161 -20.36 -3.83 -9.49
C MET A 161 -20.67 -2.85 -8.36
N TRP A 162 -21.60 -1.95 -8.64
CA TRP A 162 -22.15 -0.98 -7.70
C TRP A 162 -22.94 -1.73 -6.63
N GLY A 163 -22.67 -1.46 -5.34
CA GLY A 163 -23.47 -2.08 -4.27
C GLY A 163 -22.84 -2.10 -2.89
N ILE A 164 -21.54 -1.84 -2.76
CA ILE A 164 -20.90 -1.76 -1.44
C ILE A 164 -21.12 -0.36 -0.89
N LYS A 165 -22.10 -0.22 0.01
CA LYS A 165 -22.29 0.99 0.81
C LYS A 165 -21.12 1.07 1.79
N THR A 166 -20.27 2.08 1.62
CA THR A 166 -19.08 2.30 2.46
C THR A 166 -19.10 3.68 3.08
N ALA A 167 -18.12 3.96 3.96
CA ALA A 167 -18.05 5.22 4.71
C ALA A 167 -18.03 6.46 3.80
N HIS A 168 -17.45 6.36 2.60
CA HIS A 168 -17.54 7.43 1.61
C HIS A 168 -17.78 6.88 0.19
N PRO A 169 -18.83 7.31 -0.53
CA PRO A 169 -19.23 6.74 -1.82
C PRO A 169 -18.12 6.72 -2.87
N LEU A 170 -17.21 7.70 -2.89
CA LEU A 170 -16.11 7.76 -3.86
C LEU A 170 -15.07 6.64 -3.71
N LEU A 171 -14.92 6.02 -2.53
CA LEU A 171 -13.89 4.98 -2.36
C LEU A 171 -14.18 3.72 -3.19
N ARG A 172 -15.42 3.52 -3.64
CA ARG A 172 -15.76 2.42 -4.57
C ARG A 172 -14.95 2.44 -5.86
N TRP A 173 -14.48 3.61 -6.29
CA TRP A 173 -13.70 3.75 -7.52
C TRP A 173 -12.33 3.06 -7.41
N LEU A 174 -11.79 2.92 -6.19
CA LEU A 174 -10.56 2.16 -5.93
C LEU A 174 -10.68 0.67 -6.24
N ALA A 175 -11.90 0.12 -6.34
CA ALA A 175 -12.07 -1.26 -6.81
C ALA A 175 -11.65 -1.43 -8.28
N HIS A 176 -11.75 -0.38 -9.11
CA HIS A 176 -11.23 -0.45 -10.48
C HIS A 176 -9.70 -0.34 -10.53
N ASP A 177 -9.11 0.40 -9.59
CA ASP A 177 -7.66 0.44 -9.39
C ASP A 177 -7.15 -0.95 -8.97
N GLY A 178 -7.69 -1.56 -7.90
CA GLY A 178 -7.29 -2.91 -7.49
C GLY A 178 -7.52 -3.97 -8.58
N TYR A 179 -8.57 -3.82 -9.39
CA TYR A 179 -8.80 -4.68 -10.56
C TYR A 179 -7.65 -4.55 -11.57
N GLY A 180 -7.19 -3.34 -11.86
CA GLY A 180 -6.06 -3.08 -12.76
C GLY A 180 -4.76 -3.66 -12.23
N PHE A 181 -4.49 -3.52 -10.94
CA PHE A 181 -3.31 -4.12 -10.31
C PHE A 181 -3.33 -5.63 -10.48
N HIS A 182 -4.43 -6.30 -10.10
CA HIS A 182 -4.57 -7.76 -10.23
C HIS A 182 -4.29 -8.23 -11.66
N GLN A 183 -4.89 -7.57 -12.66
CA GLN A 183 -4.70 -7.94 -14.06
C GLN A 183 -3.25 -7.75 -14.51
N GLY A 184 -2.59 -6.67 -14.07
CA GLY A 184 -1.16 -6.46 -14.28
C GLY A 184 -0.31 -7.57 -13.67
N PHE A 185 -0.66 -8.01 -12.47
CA PHE A 185 0.12 -8.96 -11.68
C PHE A 185 0.01 -10.41 -12.17
N PHE A 186 -1.18 -10.83 -12.63
CA PHE A 186 -1.42 -12.22 -13.06
C PHE A 186 -1.46 -12.40 -14.58
N ALA A 187 -1.62 -11.33 -15.36
CA ALA A 187 -1.71 -11.38 -16.82
C ALA A 187 -0.74 -10.37 -17.47
N THR A 188 0.51 -10.34 -17.00
CA THR A 188 1.57 -9.41 -17.40
C THR A 188 1.78 -9.36 -18.92
N ASP A 189 1.93 -10.50 -19.57
CA ASP A 189 2.16 -10.57 -21.03
C ASP A 189 1.02 -9.89 -21.81
N ALA A 190 -0.23 -10.03 -21.33
CA ALA A 190 -1.40 -9.43 -21.96
C ALA A 190 -1.55 -7.94 -21.64
N THR A 191 -1.26 -7.53 -20.40
CA THR A 191 -1.58 -6.18 -19.88
C THR A 191 -0.43 -5.19 -19.97
N VAL A 192 0.81 -5.66 -19.76
CA VAL A 192 2.05 -4.89 -19.89
C VAL A 192 2.62 -5.08 -21.29
N GLY A 193 2.89 -6.32 -21.70
CA GLY A 193 3.52 -6.60 -23.00
C GLY A 193 2.64 -6.23 -24.19
N ALA A 194 1.42 -6.77 -24.25
CA ALA A 194 0.45 -6.48 -25.32
C ALA A 194 -0.46 -5.28 -25.02
N GLN A 195 -0.29 -4.63 -23.86
CA GLN A 195 -1.01 -3.42 -23.45
C GLN A 195 -2.55 -3.51 -23.54
N ARG A 196 -3.12 -4.72 -23.44
CA ARG A 196 -4.56 -4.97 -23.65
C ARG A 196 -5.39 -4.31 -22.56
N ARG A 197 -6.55 -3.77 -22.97
CA ARG A 197 -7.55 -3.20 -22.06
C ARG A 197 -8.82 -4.06 -22.03
N PRO A 198 -9.54 -4.11 -20.90
CA PRO A 198 -10.89 -4.65 -20.88
C PRO A 198 -11.79 -3.89 -21.87
N ARG A 199 -12.16 -4.52 -22.99
CA ARG A 199 -12.92 -3.88 -24.08
C ARG A 199 -14.31 -3.40 -23.65
N THR A 200 -14.86 -4.06 -22.63
CA THR A 200 -16.26 -3.91 -22.23
C THR A 200 -16.47 -2.90 -21.09
N MET A 201 -15.40 -2.23 -20.63
CA MET A 201 -15.47 -1.15 -19.64
C MET A 201 -15.59 0.22 -20.33
N SER A 202 -16.27 1.18 -19.71
CA SER A 202 -16.30 2.57 -20.20
C SER A 202 -14.91 3.21 -20.14
N ARG A 203 -14.70 4.33 -20.86
CA ARG A 203 -13.41 5.07 -20.84
C ARG A 203 -12.99 5.45 -19.42
N ALA A 204 -13.95 5.93 -18.64
CA ALA A 204 -13.85 6.26 -17.22
C ALA A 204 -13.27 5.10 -16.39
N HIS A 205 -13.90 3.92 -16.43
CA HIS A 205 -13.42 2.75 -15.70
C HIS A 205 -12.04 2.29 -16.15
N ARG A 206 -11.74 2.37 -17.45
CA ARG A 206 -10.43 1.96 -17.96
C ARG A 206 -9.29 2.88 -17.50
N ALA A 207 -9.57 4.17 -17.23
CA ALA A 207 -8.59 5.09 -16.65
C ALA A 207 -8.20 4.68 -15.22
N LEU A 208 -9.18 4.27 -14.41
CA LEU A 208 -8.94 3.75 -13.06
C LEU A 208 -8.18 2.41 -13.07
N VAL A 209 -8.48 1.54 -14.04
CA VAL A 209 -7.70 0.32 -14.28
C VAL A 209 -6.24 0.64 -14.62
N ASP A 210 -5.98 1.71 -15.38
CA ASP A 210 -4.62 2.15 -15.69
C ASP A 210 -3.89 2.70 -14.45
N GLN A 211 -4.58 3.26 -13.44
CA GLN A 211 -3.96 3.61 -12.14
C GLN A 211 -3.46 2.37 -11.40
N GLY A 212 -4.31 1.35 -11.33
CA GLY A 212 -3.94 0.06 -10.76
C GLY A 212 -2.76 -0.59 -11.48
N LEU A 213 -2.77 -0.51 -12.81
CA LEU A 213 -1.66 -1.00 -13.63
C LEU A 213 -0.38 -0.21 -13.36
N GLY A 214 -0.46 1.11 -13.18
CA GLY A 214 0.67 1.96 -12.80
C GLY A 214 1.28 1.57 -11.46
N ARG A 215 0.45 1.32 -10.45
CA ARG A 215 0.91 0.76 -9.17
C ARG A 215 1.62 -0.57 -9.37
N MET A 216 1.06 -1.44 -10.20
CA MET A 216 1.65 -2.75 -10.51
C MET A 216 3.00 -2.61 -11.25
N LEU A 217 3.16 -1.64 -12.16
CA LEU A 217 4.44 -1.38 -12.84
C LEU A 217 5.59 -1.10 -11.88
N TRP A 218 5.32 -0.45 -10.74
CA TRP A 218 6.32 -0.27 -9.67
C TRP A 218 6.84 -1.62 -9.14
N PHE A 219 5.95 -2.61 -8.99
CA PHE A 219 6.32 -3.97 -8.59
C PHE A 219 7.00 -4.73 -9.74
N HIS A 220 6.44 -4.62 -10.95
CA HIS A 220 6.96 -5.29 -12.15
C HIS A 220 8.41 -4.94 -12.44
N GLU A 221 8.75 -3.66 -12.33
CA GLU A 221 10.11 -3.14 -12.56
C GLU A 221 10.94 -3.06 -11.26
N CYS A 222 10.46 -3.67 -10.18
CA CYS A 222 11.13 -3.79 -8.88
C CYS A 222 11.68 -2.45 -8.36
N ALA A 223 10.79 -1.44 -8.29
CA ALA A 223 11.10 -0.09 -7.83
C ALA A 223 12.24 0.61 -8.58
N GLY A 224 12.42 0.30 -9.88
CA GLY A 224 13.39 0.97 -10.76
C GLY A 224 12.81 2.20 -11.46
N PRO A 225 13.23 3.43 -11.12
CA PRO A 225 12.65 4.65 -11.73
C PRO A 225 12.80 4.72 -13.25
N ASP A 226 14.01 4.46 -13.76
CA ASP A 226 14.29 4.48 -15.20
C ASP A 226 13.51 3.39 -15.96
N ASP A 227 13.40 2.21 -15.35
CA ASP A 227 12.69 1.06 -15.92
C ASP A 227 11.18 1.31 -15.97
N VAL A 228 10.61 1.86 -14.90
CA VAL A 228 9.21 2.28 -14.84
C VAL A 228 8.94 3.35 -15.89
N ALA A 229 9.81 4.35 -16.02
CA ALA A 229 9.67 5.41 -17.01
C ALA A 229 9.73 4.86 -18.44
N ALA A 230 10.72 4.01 -18.74
CA ALA A 230 10.85 3.34 -20.03
C ALA A 230 9.60 2.50 -20.34
N ARG A 231 9.09 1.77 -19.35
CA ARG A 231 7.89 0.96 -19.51
C ARG A 231 6.65 1.81 -19.78
N ILE A 232 6.46 2.92 -19.06
CA ILE A 232 5.33 3.83 -19.30
C ILE A 232 5.42 4.48 -20.69
N ALA A 233 6.63 4.79 -21.17
CA ALA A 233 6.84 5.38 -22.49
C ALA A 233 6.34 4.47 -23.63
N GLU A 234 6.29 3.16 -23.45
CA GLU A 234 5.72 2.22 -24.42
C GLU A 234 4.19 2.36 -24.55
N PHE A 235 3.49 2.88 -23.54
CA PHE A 235 2.03 3.01 -23.55
C PHE A 235 1.59 4.23 -24.38
N PRO A 236 0.39 4.18 -25.00
CA PRO A 236 -0.21 5.33 -25.67
C PRO A 236 -0.28 6.56 -24.75
N PRO A 237 0.03 7.78 -25.24
CA PRO A 237 0.09 9.00 -24.42
C PRO A 237 -1.15 9.23 -23.55
N GLY A 238 -2.35 8.95 -24.09
CA GLY A 238 -3.61 9.10 -23.36
C GLY A 238 -3.85 8.15 -22.18
N ARG A 239 -2.90 7.26 -21.86
CA ARG A 239 -2.93 6.37 -20.68
C ARG A 239 -1.89 6.73 -19.62
N ARG A 240 -0.84 7.46 -20.00
CA ARG A 240 0.35 7.65 -19.17
C ARG A 240 0.06 8.42 -17.88
N ALA A 241 -0.83 9.41 -17.94
CA ALA A 241 -1.23 10.19 -16.77
C ALA A 241 -1.83 9.33 -15.64
N ASP A 242 -2.64 8.32 -15.96
CA ASP A 242 -3.19 7.40 -14.96
C ASP A 242 -2.14 6.41 -14.47
N LEU A 243 -1.26 5.92 -15.35
CA LEU A 243 -0.13 5.06 -14.96
C LEU A 243 0.81 5.78 -13.97
N TRP A 244 1.21 7.03 -14.28
CA TRP A 244 2.03 7.85 -13.39
C TRP A 244 1.37 8.13 -12.05
N SER A 245 0.04 8.34 -12.05
CA SER A 245 -0.73 8.45 -10.80
C SER A 245 -0.66 7.18 -9.96
N GLY A 246 -0.71 6.01 -10.58
CA GLY A 246 -0.51 4.73 -9.89
C GLY A 246 0.92 4.56 -9.34
N VAL A 247 1.92 4.89 -10.15
CA VAL A 247 3.33 4.83 -9.75
C VAL A 247 3.63 5.74 -8.56
N GLY A 248 3.09 6.96 -8.55
CA GLY A 248 3.26 7.90 -7.44
C GLY A 248 2.69 7.36 -6.13
N LEU A 249 1.54 6.70 -6.21
CA LEU A 249 0.93 6.03 -5.06
C LEU A 249 1.81 4.87 -4.58
N ALA A 250 2.23 3.97 -5.48
CA ALA A 250 3.02 2.80 -5.10
C ALA A 250 4.41 3.17 -4.54
N SER A 251 5.12 4.09 -5.20
CA SER A 251 6.44 4.56 -4.74
C SER A 251 6.38 5.24 -3.37
N THR A 252 5.30 5.96 -3.05
CA THR A 252 5.12 6.61 -1.74
C THR A 252 4.61 5.64 -0.66
N TYR A 253 3.66 4.76 -1.00
CA TYR A 253 3.03 3.85 -0.04
C TYR A 253 3.88 2.62 0.28
N ALA A 254 4.44 1.98 -0.76
CA ALA A 254 5.25 0.76 -0.65
C ALA A 254 6.75 1.06 -0.50
N GLY A 255 7.22 2.23 -0.95
CA GLY A 255 8.62 2.63 -0.86
C GLY A 255 9.50 1.81 -1.81
N GLN A 256 10.66 1.38 -1.28
CA GLN A 256 11.68 0.57 -1.97
C GLN A 256 12.55 1.35 -2.96
N CYS A 257 12.60 2.67 -2.82
CA CYS A 257 13.43 3.57 -3.60
C CYS A 257 13.90 4.71 -2.68
N ASP A 258 15.17 5.09 -2.82
CA ASP A 258 15.76 6.18 -2.06
C ASP A 258 15.38 7.55 -2.65
N ALA A 259 15.78 8.63 -1.96
CA ALA A 259 15.46 10.00 -2.36
C ALA A 259 16.00 10.36 -3.76
N GLU A 260 17.20 9.88 -4.12
CA GLU A 260 17.79 10.12 -5.44
C GLU A 260 16.96 9.44 -6.55
N GLY A 261 16.61 8.17 -6.36
CA GLY A 261 15.76 7.45 -7.30
C GLY A 261 14.35 8.05 -7.39
N LEU A 262 13.78 8.54 -6.29
CA LEU A 262 12.49 9.23 -6.29
C LEU A 262 12.57 10.58 -7.02
N ALA A 263 13.71 11.28 -6.93
CA ALA A 263 13.96 12.50 -7.70
C ALA A 263 14.14 12.21 -9.20
N ALA A 264 14.78 11.09 -9.57
CA ALA A 264 14.82 10.63 -10.95
C ALA A 264 13.41 10.29 -11.48
N LEU A 265 12.60 9.59 -10.68
CA LEU A 265 11.20 9.28 -10.99
C LEU A 265 10.37 10.55 -11.23
N ALA A 266 10.59 11.56 -10.38
CA ALA A 266 10.00 12.88 -10.51
C ALA A 266 10.34 13.56 -11.83
N ALA A 267 11.62 13.54 -12.21
CA ALA A 267 12.12 14.12 -13.46
C ALA A 267 11.54 13.43 -14.69
N HIS A 268 11.47 12.09 -14.69
CA HIS A 268 10.84 11.32 -15.78
C HIS A 268 9.36 11.65 -15.95
N ALA A 269 8.62 11.74 -14.84
CA ALA A 269 7.22 12.15 -14.89
C ALA A 269 7.06 13.58 -15.40
N ALA A 270 7.97 14.49 -15.07
CA ALA A 270 7.97 15.86 -15.60
C ALA A 270 8.23 15.90 -17.11
N ALA A 271 9.21 15.13 -17.59
CA ALA A 271 9.52 15.02 -19.01
C ALA A 271 8.35 14.46 -19.83
N ASP A 272 7.54 13.56 -19.25
CA ASP A 272 6.32 13.01 -19.86
C ASP A 272 5.06 13.90 -19.61
N GLY A 273 5.22 15.11 -19.05
CA GLY A 273 4.12 16.04 -18.78
C GLY A 273 3.16 15.56 -17.68
N CYS A 274 3.56 14.59 -16.86
CA CYS A 274 2.75 13.87 -15.88
C CYS A 274 3.18 14.10 -14.42
N ARG A 275 4.06 15.07 -14.12
CA ARG A 275 4.53 15.37 -12.74
C ARG A 275 3.39 15.58 -11.75
N ALA A 276 2.37 16.35 -12.12
CA ALA A 276 1.20 16.58 -11.26
C ALA A 276 0.40 15.29 -10.98
N HIS A 277 0.38 14.36 -11.94
CA HIS A 277 -0.29 13.07 -11.77
C HIS A 277 0.48 12.14 -10.82
N LEU A 278 1.82 12.09 -10.96
CA LEU A 278 2.69 11.39 -10.02
C LEU A 278 2.49 11.93 -8.59
N ALA A 279 2.56 13.25 -8.41
CA ALA A 279 2.37 13.89 -7.11
C ALA A 279 0.99 13.60 -6.50
N GLN A 280 -0.08 13.65 -7.31
CA GLN A 280 -1.42 13.28 -6.86
C GLN A 280 -1.49 11.82 -6.37
N GLY A 281 -0.77 10.90 -7.01
CA GLY A 281 -0.63 9.53 -6.53
C GLY A 281 -0.01 9.47 -5.13
N GLY A 282 1.09 10.19 -4.93
CA GLY A 282 1.76 10.30 -3.63
C GLY A 282 0.85 10.89 -2.54
N VAL A 283 0.06 11.92 -2.86
CA VAL A 283 -0.94 12.48 -1.95
C VAL A 283 -1.93 11.42 -1.46
N PHE A 284 -2.45 10.56 -2.35
CA PHE A 284 -3.33 9.47 -1.93
C PHE A 284 -2.63 8.46 -1.01
N ALA A 285 -1.35 8.19 -1.22
CA ALA A 285 -0.57 7.35 -0.31
C ALA A 285 -0.43 8.00 1.08
N CYS A 286 -0.13 9.30 1.14
CA CYS A 286 -0.08 10.07 2.39
C CYS A 286 -1.42 10.03 3.12
N SER A 287 -2.53 10.32 2.43
CA SER A 287 -3.88 10.24 3.01
C SER A 287 -4.22 8.83 3.53
N ALA A 288 -3.81 7.77 2.82
CA ALA A 288 -4.03 6.40 3.27
C ALA A 288 -3.22 6.07 4.54
N ARG A 289 -1.97 6.56 4.63
CA ARG A 289 -1.09 6.37 5.80
C ARG A 289 -1.60 7.14 7.02
N ILE A 290 -1.94 8.42 6.85
CA ILE A 290 -2.58 9.23 7.90
C ILE A 290 -3.89 8.59 8.38
N ARG A 291 -4.75 8.13 7.45
CA ARG A 291 -5.99 7.46 7.80
C ARG A 291 -5.79 6.20 8.65
N SER A 292 -4.69 5.46 8.42
CA SER A 292 -4.35 4.28 9.21
C SER A 292 -3.74 4.62 10.57
N GLY A 293 -3.21 5.84 10.74
CA GLY A 293 -2.44 6.26 11.91
C GLY A 293 -0.99 5.76 11.91
N ILE A 294 -0.49 5.29 10.76
CA ILE A 294 0.86 4.73 10.61
C ILE A 294 1.52 5.44 9.43
N VAL A 295 2.62 6.16 9.68
CA VAL A 295 3.44 6.83 8.66
C VAL A 295 4.86 6.25 8.72
N PRO A 296 5.21 5.29 7.84
CA PRO A 296 6.55 4.71 7.80
C PRO A 296 7.61 5.71 7.31
N PRO A 297 8.90 5.51 7.65
CA PRO A 297 9.99 6.38 7.22
C PRO A 297 10.03 6.63 5.71
N HIS A 298 9.87 5.58 4.89
CA HIS A 298 9.91 5.74 3.43
C HIS A 298 8.76 6.59 2.87
N THR A 299 7.61 6.65 3.55
CA THR A 299 6.51 7.55 3.16
C THR A 299 6.86 8.99 3.53
N ALA A 300 7.42 9.20 4.72
CA ALA A 300 7.86 10.53 5.17
C ALA A 300 8.97 11.09 4.27
N GLU A 301 9.91 10.24 3.83
CA GLU A 301 10.98 10.62 2.89
C GLU A 301 10.45 10.86 1.47
N ALA A 302 9.47 10.09 1.00
CA ALA A 302 8.94 10.22 -0.35
C ALA A 302 8.06 11.46 -0.55
N ALA A 303 7.31 11.90 0.47
CA ALA A 303 6.36 13.00 0.33
C ALA A 303 7.04 14.33 -0.08
N PRO A 304 8.14 14.79 0.55
CA PRO A 304 8.84 16.00 0.11
C PRO A 304 9.39 15.88 -1.31
N VAL A 305 9.89 14.71 -1.71
CA VAL A 305 10.48 14.50 -3.04
C VAL A 305 9.41 14.46 -4.14
N LEU A 306 8.29 13.77 -3.91
CA LEU A 306 7.27 13.52 -4.92
C LEU A 306 6.14 14.54 -4.91
N CYS A 307 5.70 14.96 -3.72
CA CYS A 307 4.62 15.93 -3.51
C CYS A 307 5.14 17.34 -3.24
N GLY A 308 6.39 17.50 -2.83
CA GLY A 308 7.00 18.81 -2.56
C GLY A 308 6.69 19.38 -1.18
N VAL A 309 6.02 18.61 -0.33
CA VAL A 309 5.59 18.98 1.04
C VAL A 309 5.59 17.75 1.94
N GLU A 310 5.50 17.96 3.25
CA GLU A 310 5.39 16.90 4.24
C GLU A 310 4.08 16.11 4.15
N VAL A 311 4.05 14.93 4.77
CA VAL A 311 2.92 13.97 4.70
C VAL A 311 1.58 14.59 5.10
N ASP A 312 1.55 15.38 6.17
CA ASP A 312 0.32 15.99 6.70
C ASP A 312 -0.27 17.02 5.74
N GLU A 313 0.57 17.87 5.15
CA GLU A 313 0.13 18.87 4.16
C GLU A 313 -0.32 18.19 2.85
N ALA A 314 0.43 17.18 2.39
CA ALA A 314 0.02 16.40 1.23
C ALA A 314 -1.35 15.76 1.46
N ALA A 315 -1.59 15.17 2.64
CA ALA A 315 -2.86 14.56 2.99
C ALA A 315 -3.99 15.60 3.09
N SER A 316 -3.74 16.81 3.61
CA SER A 316 -4.74 17.89 3.71
C SER A 316 -5.28 18.29 2.35
N TRP A 317 -4.46 18.29 1.30
CA TRP A 317 -4.92 18.60 -0.07
C TRP A 317 -5.98 17.62 -0.57
N ALA A 318 -5.93 16.35 -0.15
CA ALA A 318 -6.97 15.37 -0.49
C ALA A 318 -8.27 15.69 0.25
N ASP A 319 -8.20 16.00 1.54
CA ASP A 319 -9.37 16.32 2.36
C ASP A 319 -10.05 17.62 1.90
N GLU A 320 -9.27 18.67 1.67
CA GLU A 320 -9.76 19.96 1.14
C GLU A 320 -10.38 19.80 -0.25
N SER A 321 -9.74 19.05 -1.14
CA SER A 321 -10.27 18.79 -2.47
C SER A 321 -11.54 17.94 -2.45
N LEU A 322 -11.68 17.07 -1.45
CA LEU A 322 -12.90 16.29 -1.25
C LEU A 322 -14.04 17.16 -0.72
N ALA A 323 -13.76 17.99 0.29
CA ALA A 323 -14.72 18.93 0.86
C ALA A 323 -15.24 19.94 -0.19
N ALA A 324 -14.39 20.37 -1.11
CA ALA A 324 -14.75 21.27 -2.20
C ALA A 324 -15.78 20.71 -3.21
N LEU A 325 -16.04 19.39 -3.20
CA LEU A 325 -17.07 18.78 -4.06
C LEU A 325 -18.50 18.98 -3.53
N GLY A 326 -18.67 19.47 -2.31
CA GLY A 326 -19.98 19.67 -1.69
C GLY A 326 -20.56 18.38 -1.12
N GLU A 327 -21.88 18.32 -1.02
CA GLU A 327 -22.58 17.25 -0.31
C GLU A 327 -22.72 15.97 -1.17
N SER A 328 -22.33 14.83 -0.59
CA SER A 328 -22.54 13.48 -1.15
C SER A 328 -21.90 13.17 -2.53
N PRO A 329 -20.61 13.50 -2.77
CA PRO A 329 -19.95 13.17 -4.02
C PRO A 329 -19.88 11.65 -4.23
N ALA A 330 -20.19 11.22 -5.45
CA ALA A 330 -20.50 9.83 -5.73
C ALA A 330 -20.12 9.42 -7.17
N SER A 331 -20.32 10.29 -8.14
CA SER A 331 -20.14 9.98 -9.55
C SER A 331 -18.68 9.76 -9.91
N HIS A 332 -18.45 9.30 -11.15
CA HIS A 332 -17.10 9.20 -11.69
C HIS A 332 -16.50 10.59 -11.85
N ASP A 333 -17.32 11.56 -12.25
CA ASP A 333 -16.88 12.91 -12.52
C ASP A 333 -16.50 13.62 -11.21
N ASP A 334 -17.19 13.32 -10.11
CA ASP A 334 -16.78 13.74 -8.76
C ASP A 334 -15.42 13.17 -8.38
N TYR A 335 -15.16 11.89 -8.67
CA TYR A 335 -13.85 11.28 -8.43
C TYR A 335 -12.74 11.94 -9.26
N GLN A 336 -13.01 12.26 -10.53
CA GLN A 336 -12.04 12.97 -11.37
C GLN A 336 -11.86 14.42 -10.92
N ALA A 337 -12.92 15.09 -10.47
CA ALA A 337 -12.88 16.43 -9.92
C ALA A 337 -12.05 16.46 -8.63
N TRP A 338 -12.17 15.45 -7.77
CA TRP A 338 -11.34 15.27 -6.58
C TRP A 338 -9.85 15.20 -6.94
N ARG A 339 -9.49 14.28 -7.86
CA ARG A 339 -8.11 14.13 -8.34
C ARG A 339 -7.58 15.42 -8.99
N ALA A 340 -8.41 16.11 -9.75
CA ALA A 340 -8.04 17.38 -10.37
C ALA A 340 -7.85 18.49 -9.32
N GLY A 341 -8.66 18.50 -8.25
CA GLY A 341 -8.49 19.37 -7.10
C GLY A 341 -7.13 19.22 -6.45
N ILE A 342 -6.71 17.97 -6.19
CA ILE A 342 -5.39 17.65 -5.62
C ILE A 342 -4.27 18.16 -6.52
N ARG A 343 -4.36 17.91 -7.84
CA ARG A 343 -3.35 18.42 -8.79
C ARG A 343 -3.28 19.94 -8.82
N ARG A 344 -4.42 20.63 -8.67
CA ARG A 344 -4.45 22.10 -8.55
C ARG A 344 -3.84 22.59 -7.24
N ALA A 345 -4.06 21.88 -6.13
CA ALA A 345 -3.45 22.20 -4.84
C ALA A 345 -1.92 22.05 -4.90
N TRP A 346 -1.46 20.90 -5.40
CA TRP A 346 -0.04 20.65 -5.64
C TRP A 346 0.60 21.74 -6.52
N ALA A 347 -0.01 22.08 -7.66
CA ALA A 347 0.52 23.09 -8.56
C ALA A 347 0.54 24.52 -7.96
N ARG A 348 -0.29 24.81 -6.95
CA ARG A 348 -0.20 26.07 -6.20
C ARG A 348 0.98 26.05 -5.23
N GLY A 349 1.12 24.96 -4.47
CA GLY A 349 2.24 24.78 -3.53
C GLY A 349 3.61 24.67 -4.21
N ASP A 350 3.64 24.23 -5.47
CA ASP A 350 4.85 24.21 -6.31
C ASP A 350 5.29 25.61 -6.73
N LYS A 351 4.35 26.47 -7.12
CA LYS A 351 4.65 27.86 -7.55
C LYS A 351 5.08 28.78 -6.42
N THR A 352 4.75 28.46 -5.18
CA THR A 352 5.09 29.26 -4.00
C THR A 352 6.45 28.87 -3.39
N ARG A 353 7.13 27.84 -3.93
CA ARG A 353 8.45 27.44 -3.46
C ARG A 353 9.53 28.27 -4.17
N PRO A 354 10.45 28.92 -3.44
CA PRO A 354 11.61 29.54 -4.06
C PRO A 354 12.47 28.45 -4.73
N ASP A 355 13.02 28.75 -5.90
CA ASP A 355 14.02 27.90 -6.55
C ASP A 355 15.20 27.76 -5.57
N VAL A 356 15.46 26.54 -5.10
CA VAL A 356 16.64 26.20 -4.29
C VAL A 356 17.75 25.75 -5.21
#